data_AF-A0A931QM34-F1
#
_entry.id   AF-A0A931QM34-F1
#
_cell.length_a   1.000
_cell.length_b   1.000
_cell.length_c   1.000
_cell.angle_alpha   90.00
_cell.angle_beta   90.00
_cell.angle_gamma   90.00
#
_symmetry.space_group_name_H-M   'P 1'
#
loop_
_entity.id
_entity.type
_entity.pdbx_description
1 polymer ?
#
loop_
_entity_poly.entity_id
_entity_poly.type
_entity_poly.pdbx_seq_one_letter_code
_entity_poly.pdbx_strand_id
1 'polypeptide(L)'
;MGLVDRGVGITDHSGGVIRNNMSYRSAGSGGDAPISVYDSPNTQVLHNTIAINGTYPNVVEYRFADTTGILIQNNLITTGAITSRNGGAAIVQNNLLNTSNSCFVNVAAGDLHLLSTCTTAINKVTASVGVTLDIDGFARTQGTL
;
A
#
# COMPACT_ATOMS: atom_id res chain seq x y z
N MET A 1 5.47 24.50 2.20
CA MET A 1 6.12 24.26 0.90
C MET A 1 6.12 22.75 0.68
N GLY A 2 5.22 22.26 -0.16
CA GLY A 2 5.07 20.82 -0.46
C GLY A 2 5.73 20.45 -1.79
N LEU A 3 5.71 19.16 -2.11
CA LEU A 3 6.12 18.67 -3.44
C LEU A 3 5.22 19.32 -4.51
N VAL A 4 5.84 19.84 -5.57
CA VAL A 4 5.18 20.55 -6.68
C VAL A 4 5.47 19.80 -7.97
N ASP A 5 4.48 19.79 -8.87
CA ASP A 5 4.67 19.35 -10.25
C ASP A 5 5.76 20.20 -10.91
N ARG A 6 6.81 19.56 -11.44
CA ARG A 6 7.93 20.25 -12.08
C ARG A 6 7.68 20.58 -13.55
N GLY A 7 6.51 20.21 -14.07
CA GLY A 7 6.10 20.38 -15.45
C GLY A 7 6.18 19.08 -16.25
N VAL A 8 5.36 19.01 -17.31
CA VAL A 8 5.23 17.83 -18.17
C VAL A 8 6.58 17.36 -18.71
N GLY A 9 6.85 16.07 -18.54
CA GLY A 9 8.08 15.39 -18.93
C GLY A 9 9.20 15.45 -17.90
N ILE A 10 8.97 16.05 -16.72
CA ILE A 10 10.00 16.21 -15.67
C ILE A 10 9.58 15.42 -14.43
N THR A 11 10.12 14.21 -14.30
CA THR A 11 9.80 13.31 -13.18
C THR A 11 10.77 13.49 -12.02
N ASP A 12 10.32 13.50 -10.77
CA ASP A 12 11.19 13.55 -9.59
C ASP A 12 12.03 12.29 -9.42
N HIS A 13 11.43 11.15 -9.77
CA HIS A 13 12.02 9.82 -9.67
C HIS A 13 11.34 8.88 -10.66
N SER A 14 11.88 7.68 -10.86
CA SER A 14 11.21 6.64 -11.63
C SER A 14 11.61 5.26 -11.13
N GLY A 15 10.65 4.34 -11.18
CA GLY A 15 10.83 2.97 -10.72
C GLY A 15 10.93 2.88 -9.20
N GLY A 16 11.54 1.80 -8.74
CA GLY A 16 11.58 1.48 -7.32
C GLY A 16 10.33 0.73 -6.87
N VAL A 17 10.43 0.15 -5.68
CA VAL A 17 9.41 -0.76 -5.14
C VAL A 17 9.20 -0.46 -3.67
N ILE A 18 7.96 -0.15 -3.30
CA ILE A 18 7.48 -0.02 -1.93
C ILE A 18 6.74 -1.31 -1.62
N ARG A 19 7.39 -2.25 -0.93
CA ARG A 19 6.80 -3.56 -0.67
C ARG A 19 7.05 -4.10 0.72
N ASN A 20 6.14 -4.96 1.16
CA ASN A 20 6.26 -5.71 2.42
C ASN A 20 6.41 -4.81 3.66
N ASN A 21 5.92 -3.59 3.61
CA ASN A 21 5.96 -2.68 4.75
C ASN A 21 4.67 -2.78 5.56
N MET A 22 4.78 -2.55 6.86
CA MET A 22 3.65 -2.28 7.75
C MET A 22 3.66 -0.80 8.12
N SER A 23 2.52 -0.13 7.94
CA SER A 23 2.34 1.27 8.33
C SER A 23 1.17 1.39 9.28
N TYR A 24 1.43 1.95 10.47
CA TYR A 24 0.43 2.18 11.49
C TYR A 24 0.41 3.65 11.89
N ARG A 25 -0.80 4.18 12.10
CA ARG A 25 -1.02 5.48 12.72
C ARG A 25 -2.20 5.41 13.68
N SER A 26 -1.99 5.79 14.94
CA SER A 26 -3.02 5.82 15.98
C SER A 26 -4.17 6.76 15.66
N ALA A 27 -5.37 6.43 16.15
CA ALA A 27 -6.53 7.30 16.05
C ALA A 27 -6.24 8.68 16.69
N GLY A 28 -6.77 9.75 16.09
CA GLY A 28 -6.54 11.13 16.54
C GLY A 28 -5.16 11.70 16.19
N SER A 29 -4.22 10.89 15.68
CA SER A 29 -2.94 11.37 15.19
C SER A 29 -3.06 11.79 13.73
N GLY A 30 -3.09 13.11 13.49
CA GLY A 30 -3.16 13.67 12.15
C GLY A 30 -1.95 13.30 11.29
N GLY A 31 -2.15 13.28 9.98
CA GLY A 31 -1.08 13.19 8.99
C GLY A 31 -1.62 12.93 7.58
N ASP A 32 -0.72 12.82 6.62
CA ASP A 32 -1.04 12.64 5.18
C ASP A 32 -1.17 11.15 4.80
N ALA A 33 -1.25 10.85 3.51
CA ALA A 33 -1.21 9.50 2.95
C ALA A 33 0.11 8.79 3.34
N PRO A 34 0.05 7.58 3.92
CA PRO A 34 1.23 6.76 4.23
C PRO A 34 2.13 6.48 3.04
N ILE A 35 1.56 6.31 1.86
CA ILE A 35 2.31 6.09 0.61
C ILE A 35 1.91 7.18 -0.38
N SER A 36 2.91 7.92 -0.83
CA SER A 36 2.79 9.00 -1.82
C SER A 36 3.72 8.71 -2.99
N VAL A 37 3.15 8.64 -4.20
CA VAL A 37 3.86 8.34 -5.45
C VAL A 37 3.66 9.50 -6.42
N TYR A 38 4.51 10.53 -6.34
CA TYR A 38 4.29 11.82 -7.01
C TYR A 38 5.39 12.08 -8.04
N ASP A 39 5.06 12.38 -9.30
CA ASP A 39 6.04 12.43 -10.40
C ASP A 39 7.03 11.27 -10.41
N SER A 40 6.48 10.05 -10.34
CA SER A 40 7.22 8.81 -10.07
C SER A 40 6.82 7.65 -10.98
N PRO A 41 6.97 7.75 -12.32
CA PRO A 41 6.54 6.68 -13.21
C PRO A 41 7.23 5.36 -12.91
N ASN A 42 6.53 4.26 -13.19
CA ASN A 42 6.98 2.88 -13.06
C ASN A 42 7.21 2.38 -11.61
N THR A 43 6.81 3.15 -10.60
CA THR A 43 6.85 2.73 -9.18
C THR A 43 5.89 1.58 -8.92
N GLN A 44 6.30 0.62 -8.10
CA GLN A 44 5.47 -0.50 -7.67
C GLN A 44 5.16 -0.42 -6.16
N VAL A 45 3.89 -0.59 -5.79
CA VAL A 45 3.41 -0.60 -4.39
C VAL A 45 2.75 -1.94 -4.12
N LEU A 46 3.50 -2.86 -3.48
CA LEU A 46 3.16 -4.28 -3.44
C LEU A 46 3.12 -4.86 -2.02
N HIS A 47 2.07 -5.61 -1.66
CA HIS A 47 2.02 -6.37 -0.39
C HIS A 47 2.33 -5.55 0.87
N ASN A 48 1.92 -4.28 0.91
CA ASN A 48 1.99 -3.47 2.14
C ASN A 48 0.73 -3.66 2.98
N THR A 49 0.86 -3.58 4.30
CA THR A 49 -0.26 -3.60 5.25
C THR A 49 -0.36 -2.25 5.95
N ILE A 50 -1.49 -1.57 5.82
CA ILE A 50 -1.64 -0.16 6.21
C ILE A 50 -2.87 0.01 7.10
N ALA A 51 -2.65 0.56 8.30
CA ALA A 51 -3.68 0.91 9.26
C ALA A 51 -3.55 2.35 9.74
N ILE A 52 -4.37 3.26 9.22
CA ILE A 52 -4.35 4.69 9.59
C ILE A 52 -5.52 5.13 10.45
N ASN A 53 -6.38 4.21 10.91
CA ASN A 53 -7.47 4.48 11.85
C ASN A 53 -8.33 5.70 11.49
N GLY A 54 -8.63 5.86 10.20
CA GLY A 54 -9.50 6.94 9.69
C GLY A 54 -8.93 8.36 9.79
N THR A 55 -7.65 8.55 10.09
CA THR A 55 -7.08 9.90 10.29
C THR A 55 -6.82 10.66 8.98
N TYR A 56 -6.95 10.00 7.82
CA TYR A 56 -6.83 10.60 6.49
C TYR A 56 -7.65 9.78 5.46
N PRO A 57 -8.22 10.39 4.41
CA PRO A 57 -9.09 9.66 3.47
C PRO A 57 -8.34 8.68 2.56
N ASN A 58 -7.06 8.93 2.26
CA ASN A 58 -6.28 8.15 1.30
C ASN A 58 -5.12 7.42 1.99
N VAL A 59 -4.84 6.19 1.57
CA VAL A 59 -3.70 5.40 2.04
C VAL A 59 -2.55 5.35 1.03
N VAL A 60 -2.91 5.36 -0.25
CA VAL A 60 -1.96 5.48 -1.36
C VAL A 60 -2.46 6.59 -2.25
N GLU A 61 -1.66 7.63 -2.41
CA GLU A 61 -1.90 8.68 -3.40
C GLU A 61 -0.85 8.57 -4.50
N TYR A 62 -1.30 8.65 -5.75
CA TYR A 62 -0.42 8.77 -6.90
C TYR A 62 -0.78 10.01 -7.69
N ARG A 63 0.22 10.88 -7.92
CA ARG A 63 0.00 12.27 -8.34
C ARG A 63 0.74 12.68 -9.58
N PHE A 64 0.09 13.61 -10.28
CA PHE A 64 0.56 14.31 -11.47
C PHE A 64 0.58 13.42 -12.71
N ALA A 65 0.41 14.06 -13.87
CA ALA A 65 0.13 13.39 -15.13
C ALA A 65 1.26 12.46 -15.58
N ASP A 66 2.51 12.74 -15.17
CA ASP A 66 3.68 11.91 -15.53
C ASP A 66 3.85 10.68 -14.64
N THR A 67 3.11 10.57 -13.53
CA THR A 67 3.05 9.35 -12.72
C THR A 67 2.19 8.31 -13.42
N THR A 68 2.84 7.57 -14.32
CA THR A 68 2.24 6.52 -15.15
C THR A 68 3.01 5.21 -15.02
N GLY A 69 2.46 4.11 -15.56
CA GLY A 69 3.11 2.79 -15.47
C GLY A 69 3.17 2.23 -14.05
N ILE A 70 2.39 2.80 -13.11
CA ILE A 70 2.39 2.39 -11.71
C ILE A 70 1.63 1.07 -11.55
N LEU A 71 2.14 0.19 -10.70
CA LEU A 71 1.44 -1.00 -10.25
C LEU A 71 1.18 -0.93 -8.75
N ILE A 72 -0.09 -0.90 -8.33
CA ILE A 72 -0.51 -0.92 -6.93
C ILE A 72 -1.28 -2.20 -6.69
N GLN A 73 -0.68 -3.16 -6.01
CA GLN A 73 -1.22 -4.51 -5.96
C GLN A 73 -1.02 -5.24 -4.62
N ASN A 74 -2.02 -6.05 -4.26
CA ASN A 74 -1.99 -6.98 -3.11
C ASN A 74 -1.74 -6.29 -1.76
N ASN A 75 -2.08 -5.00 -1.63
CA ASN A 75 -1.98 -4.28 -0.36
C ASN A 75 -3.21 -4.56 0.52
N LEU A 76 -3.01 -4.62 1.84
CA LEU A 76 -4.04 -4.78 2.85
C LEU A 76 -4.27 -3.45 3.57
N ILE A 77 -5.49 -2.94 3.53
CA ILE A 77 -5.82 -1.60 4.02
C ILE A 77 -7.00 -1.70 4.98
N THR A 78 -6.85 -1.20 6.20
CA THR A 78 -7.95 -1.23 7.19
C THR A 78 -8.97 -0.12 6.94
N THR A 79 -8.52 1.08 6.60
CA THR A 79 -9.36 2.25 6.30
C THR A 79 -8.69 3.16 5.29
N GLY A 80 -9.45 3.76 4.38
CA GLY A 80 -8.99 4.75 3.41
C GLY A 80 -8.87 4.18 1.98
N ALA A 81 -8.62 5.08 1.03
CA ALA A 81 -8.66 4.78 -0.41
C ALA A 81 -7.28 4.78 -1.09
N ILE A 82 -7.18 4.06 -2.21
CA ILE A 82 -6.09 4.18 -3.18
C ILE A 82 -6.59 5.14 -4.27
N THR A 83 -6.00 6.32 -4.39
CA THR A 83 -6.61 7.43 -5.11
C THR A 83 -5.63 8.09 -6.08
N SER A 84 -6.08 8.24 -7.34
CA SER A 84 -5.43 9.15 -8.30
C SER A 84 -5.71 10.58 -7.90
N ARG A 85 -4.69 11.42 -7.94
CA ARG A 85 -4.83 12.86 -7.76
C ARG A 85 -4.07 13.59 -8.85
N ASN A 86 -4.62 14.71 -9.33
CA ASN A 86 -3.97 15.56 -10.33
C ASN A 86 -3.50 14.82 -11.61
N GLY A 87 -4.19 13.76 -12.03
CA GLY A 87 -3.95 13.12 -13.33
C GLY A 87 -3.02 11.90 -13.34
N GLY A 88 -2.53 11.43 -12.18
CA GLY A 88 -1.73 10.20 -12.12
C GLY A 88 -2.53 8.96 -12.55
N ALA A 89 -1.86 7.99 -13.17
CA ALA A 89 -2.46 6.77 -13.69
C ALA A 89 -1.74 5.52 -13.17
N ALA A 90 -2.53 4.54 -12.70
CA ALA A 90 -2.02 3.31 -12.13
C ALA A 90 -2.89 2.10 -12.50
N ILE A 91 -2.26 0.92 -12.60
CA ILE A 91 -2.97 -0.35 -12.51
C ILE A 91 -3.16 -0.67 -11.03
N VAL A 92 -4.41 -0.69 -10.58
CA VAL A 92 -4.79 -0.98 -9.19
C VAL A 92 -5.53 -2.31 -9.15
N GLN A 93 -4.93 -3.35 -8.58
CA GLN A 93 -5.49 -4.71 -8.63
C GLN A 93 -5.28 -5.50 -7.34
N ASN A 94 -6.23 -6.35 -6.98
CA ASN A 94 -6.14 -7.31 -5.87
C ASN A 94 -5.79 -6.69 -4.49
N ASN A 95 -6.02 -5.39 -4.30
CA ASN A 95 -5.88 -4.75 -2.99
C ASN A 95 -7.12 -5.05 -2.14
N LEU A 96 -6.93 -5.45 -0.88
CA LEU A 96 -8.02 -5.69 0.06
C LEU A 96 -8.26 -4.42 0.88
N LEU A 97 -9.32 -3.70 0.55
CA LEU A 97 -9.77 -2.53 1.30
C LEU A 97 -10.67 -2.94 2.45
N ASN A 98 -10.75 -2.09 3.48
CA ASN A 98 -11.60 -2.28 4.66
C ASN A 98 -11.34 -3.61 5.38
N THR A 99 -10.07 -4.02 5.45
CA THR A 99 -9.65 -5.23 6.19
C THR A 99 -9.96 -5.06 7.67
N SER A 100 -10.72 -6.00 8.24
CA SER A 100 -11.10 -5.97 9.66
C SER A 100 -9.88 -5.96 10.57
N ASN A 101 -9.92 -5.18 11.66
CA ASN A 101 -8.88 -5.21 12.68
C ASN A 101 -8.71 -6.60 13.34
N SER A 102 -9.75 -7.44 13.31
CA SER A 102 -9.69 -8.83 13.79
C SER A 102 -8.80 -9.74 12.94
N CYS A 103 -8.30 -9.26 11.80
CA CYS A 103 -7.33 -9.97 10.99
C CYS A 103 -5.90 -9.88 11.53
N PHE A 104 -5.62 -8.99 12.48
CA PHE A 104 -4.26 -8.68 12.92
C PHE A 104 -4.02 -9.02 14.39
N VAL A 105 -2.77 -9.30 14.74
CA VAL A 105 -2.35 -9.65 16.10
C VAL A 105 -2.69 -8.52 17.09
N ASN A 106 -2.26 -7.29 16.81
CA ASN A 106 -2.56 -6.14 17.67
C ASN A 106 -2.43 -4.81 16.92
N VAL A 107 -3.50 -4.39 16.24
CA VAL A 107 -3.54 -3.10 15.52
C VAL A 107 -3.22 -1.92 16.44
N ALA A 108 -3.70 -1.91 17.69
CA ALA A 108 -3.48 -0.78 18.60
C ALA A 108 -2.01 -0.59 19.00
N ALA A 109 -1.19 -1.64 18.90
CA ALA A 109 0.26 -1.57 19.11
C ALA A 109 1.06 -1.46 17.79
N GLY A 110 0.39 -1.38 16.64
CA GLY A 110 1.04 -1.40 15.33
C GLY A 110 1.50 -2.78 14.85
N ASP A 111 1.11 -3.85 15.54
CA ASP A 111 1.38 -5.22 15.11
C ASP A 111 0.31 -5.68 14.10
N LEU A 112 0.67 -5.56 12.82
CA LEU A 112 -0.19 -5.87 11.68
C LEU A 112 0.12 -7.25 11.08
N HIS A 113 0.75 -8.16 11.83
CA HIS A 113 0.85 -9.55 11.40
C HIS A 113 -0.53 -10.18 11.30
N LEU A 114 -0.76 -10.93 10.22
CA LEU A 114 -2.04 -11.60 10.03
C LEU A 114 -2.20 -12.76 11.02
N LEU A 115 -3.36 -12.82 11.66
CA LEU A 115 -3.82 -14.01 12.34
C LEU A 115 -4.19 -15.08 11.31
N SER A 116 -3.95 -16.35 11.66
CA SER A 116 -4.30 -17.50 10.82
C SER A 116 -5.81 -17.58 10.48
N THR A 117 -6.63 -16.89 11.26
CA THR A 117 -8.08 -16.76 11.06
C THR A 117 -8.48 -15.75 9.98
N CYS A 118 -7.56 -14.93 9.46
CA CYS A 118 -7.85 -13.94 8.43
C CYS A 118 -7.97 -14.57 7.03
N THR A 119 -8.99 -15.42 6.86
CA THR A 119 -9.27 -16.14 5.61
C THR A 119 -9.70 -15.23 4.47
N THR A 120 -9.95 -13.95 4.72
CA THR A 120 -10.22 -12.93 3.69
C THR A 120 -8.95 -12.40 3.03
N ALA A 121 -7.78 -12.52 3.66
CA ALA A 121 -6.49 -12.09 3.12
C ALA A 121 -5.59 -13.27 2.73
N ILE A 122 -5.58 -14.33 3.55
CA ILE A 122 -4.74 -15.50 3.33
C ILE A 122 -5.15 -16.22 2.04
N ASN A 123 -4.14 -16.56 1.22
CA ASN A 123 -4.30 -17.31 -0.04
C ASN A 123 -5.28 -16.71 -1.07
N LYS A 124 -5.47 -15.39 -1.08
CA LYS A 124 -6.34 -14.72 -2.08
C LYS A 124 -5.65 -14.29 -3.35
N VAL A 125 -4.32 -14.36 -3.40
CA VAL A 125 -3.53 -13.93 -4.55
C VAL A 125 -2.52 -15.01 -4.91
N THR A 126 -2.18 -15.10 -6.19
CA THR A 126 -1.10 -15.96 -6.65
C THR A 126 0.25 -15.43 -6.14
N ALA A 127 1.22 -16.34 -6.00
CA ALA A 127 2.59 -15.96 -5.68
C ALA A 127 3.06 -14.86 -6.65
N SER A 128 3.53 -13.74 -6.10
CA SER A 128 3.98 -12.59 -6.89
C SER A 128 5.46 -12.72 -7.17
N VAL A 129 5.82 -12.71 -8.45
CA VAL A 129 7.23 -12.76 -8.87
C VAL A 129 7.99 -11.61 -8.21
N GLY A 130 9.11 -11.92 -7.56
CA GLY A 130 9.94 -10.94 -6.87
C GLY A 130 9.53 -10.61 -5.43
N VAL A 131 8.33 -11.00 -4.98
CA VAL A 131 7.87 -10.82 -3.58
C VAL A 131 7.87 -12.17 -2.85
N THR A 132 9.06 -12.67 -2.56
CA THR A 132 9.26 -14.03 -2.02
C THR A 132 9.34 -14.08 -0.49
N LEU A 133 9.63 -12.96 0.17
CA LEU A 133 9.74 -12.86 1.63
C LEU A 133 8.66 -11.92 2.17
N ASP A 134 8.25 -12.12 3.42
CA ASP A 134 7.43 -11.19 4.18
C ASP A 134 8.28 -10.15 4.95
N ILE A 135 7.65 -9.38 5.84
CA ILE A 135 8.32 -8.31 6.58
C ILE A 135 9.35 -8.83 7.59
N ASP A 136 9.17 -10.06 8.08
CA ASP A 136 10.06 -10.72 9.03
C ASP A 136 11.18 -11.51 8.32
N GLY A 137 11.16 -11.54 6.98
CA GLY A 137 12.10 -12.30 6.17
C GLY A 137 11.73 -13.77 6.01
N PHE A 138 10.52 -14.19 6.41
CA PHE A 138 10.04 -15.54 6.15
C PHE A 138 9.54 -15.69 4.72
N ALA A 139 9.70 -16.88 4.15
CA ALA A 139 9.21 -17.16 2.81
C ALA A 139 7.68 -17.04 2.74
N ARG A 140 7.18 -16.30 1.75
CA ARG A 140 5.75 -16.24 1.43
C ARG A 140 5.36 -17.55 0.75
N THR A 141 5.05 -18.54 1.57
CA THR A 141 4.45 -19.79 1.10
C THR A 141 2.98 -19.55 0.75
N GLN A 142 2.51 -20.13 -0.36
CA GLN A 142 1.07 -20.30 -0.52
C GLN A 142 0.64 -21.30 0.55
N GLY A 143 -0.26 -20.91 1.45
CA GLY A 143 -0.79 -21.85 2.44
C GLY A 143 -1.50 -22.98 1.71
N THR A 144 -1.22 -24.22 2.09
CA THR A 144 -2.05 -25.36 1.68
C THR A 144 -3.39 -25.22 2.38
N LEU A 145 -4.49 -25.25 1.60
CA LEU A 145 -5.85 -25.30 2.13
C LEU A 145 -6.06 -26.56 3.00
#